data_AF-A0A7J6A1X0-F1
#
_entry.id   AF-A0A7J6A1X0-F1
#
_cell.length_a   1.000
_cell.length_b   1.000
_cell.length_c   1.000
_cell.angle_alpha   90.00
_cell.angle_beta   90.00
_cell.angle_gamma   90.00
#
_symmetry.space_group_name_H-M   'P 1'
#
loop_
_entity.id
_entity.type
_entity.pdbx_description
1 polymer ?
#
loop_
_entity_poly.entity_id
_entity_poly.type
_entity_poly.pdbx_seq_one_letter_code
_entity_poly.pdbx_strand_id
1 'polypeptide(L)'
;MTILDIGLLTGFVVDENDLTDLTSGRDKYIQKFEMDKQLSERGSLIIYVDKVSHTVPDRIVFRVHKITNVALLQPAAVGVYEYYSPGEHCVKFYHTVKKDGALNRLCSDQQDLCQCAEVYKVKVLKLDLNPNTDFYEMKIEEVLKEGSDPDVREKVRSFMGHANCRESFGFEEGKSYLIMGRSADLPRIDDNVELQYILGEQTWIEYWPTREEGQTSVYKDKYIGISGLAQTLTDFGCTT
;
A
#
# COMPACT_ATOMS: atom_id res chain seq x y z
N MET A 1 15.15 26.25 -18.96
CA MET A 1 13.83 26.46 -18.31
C MET A 1 13.39 25.12 -17.78
N THR A 2 13.18 25.06 -16.47
CA THR A 2 12.80 23.85 -15.73
C THR A 2 11.35 23.99 -15.30
N ILE A 3 10.60 22.90 -15.40
CA ILE A 3 9.21 22.84 -15.00
C ILE A 3 9.09 21.94 -13.78
N LEU A 4 8.39 22.43 -12.76
CA LEU A 4 7.94 21.62 -11.64
C LEU A 4 6.45 21.35 -11.82
N ASP A 5 6.09 20.08 -11.89
CA ASP A 5 4.70 19.61 -11.94
C ASP A 5 4.35 18.98 -10.60
N ILE A 6 3.50 19.66 -9.84
CA ILE A 6 3.14 19.32 -8.47
C ILE A 6 1.68 18.89 -8.46
N GLY A 7 1.44 17.59 -8.37
CA GLY A 7 0.11 17.06 -8.12
C GLY A 7 -0.37 17.48 -6.72
N LEU A 8 -1.64 17.85 -6.59
CA LEU A 8 -2.22 18.16 -5.28
C LEU A 8 -2.85 16.91 -4.65
N LEU A 9 -2.76 16.85 -3.33
CA LEU A 9 -3.47 15.85 -2.54
C LEU A 9 -4.98 16.11 -2.65
N THR A 10 -5.78 15.05 -2.74
CA THR A 10 -7.24 15.18 -2.84
C THR A 10 -7.80 16.00 -1.69
N GLY A 11 -8.62 17.03 -2.00
CA GLY A 11 -9.21 17.92 -0.99
C GLY A 11 -8.27 18.99 -0.44
N PHE A 12 -7.10 19.19 -1.05
CA PHE A 12 -6.18 20.29 -0.73
C PHE A 12 -6.14 21.31 -1.87
N VAL A 13 -5.91 22.57 -1.50
CA VAL A 13 -5.71 23.70 -2.43
C VAL A 13 -4.47 24.50 -2.02
N VAL A 14 -3.81 25.13 -2.97
CA VAL A 14 -2.59 25.91 -2.70
C VAL A 14 -2.97 27.33 -2.27
N ASP A 15 -2.15 27.93 -1.40
CA ASP A 15 -2.26 29.36 -1.08
C ASP A 15 -1.74 30.21 -2.25
N GLU A 16 -2.65 30.83 -3.01
CA GLU A 16 -2.29 31.66 -4.16
C GLU A 16 -1.49 32.92 -3.77
N ASN A 17 -1.59 33.39 -2.51
CA ASN A 17 -0.82 34.56 -2.06
C ASN A 17 0.67 34.21 -1.95
N ASP A 18 1.00 33.06 -1.39
CA ASP A 18 2.38 32.58 -1.28
C ASP A 18 3.03 32.43 -2.68
N LEU A 19 2.28 31.91 -3.65
CA LEU A 19 2.77 31.79 -5.04
C LEU A 19 2.93 33.15 -5.74
N THR A 20 2.02 34.08 -5.46
CA THR A 20 2.09 35.45 -5.98
C THR A 20 3.32 36.19 -5.44
N ASP A 21 3.64 35.99 -4.16
CA ASP A 21 4.84 36.56 -3.51
C ASP A 21 6.12 35.97 -4.11
N LEU A 22 6.15 34.67 -4.42
CA LEU A 22 7.29 34.02 -5.09
C LEU A 22 7.52 34.53 -6.52
N THR A 23 6.45 34.95 -7.21
CA THR A 23 6.50 35.47 -8.59
C THR A 23 6.83 36.98 -8.62
N SER A 24 6.26 37.74 -7.69
CA SER A 24 6.31 39.21 -7.67
C SER A 24 7.39 39.77 -6.74
N GLY A 25 8.01 38.93 -5.91
CA GLY A 25 9.07 39.30 -4.99
C GLY A 25 10.32 39.84 -5.68
N ARG A 26 11.15 40.56 -4.92
CA ARG A 26 12.41 41.16 -5.43
C ARG A 26 13.39 40.14 -6.01
N ASP A 27 13.38 38.92 -5.49
CA ASP A 27 14.31 37.85 -5.89
C ASP A 27 13.77 36.99 -7.04
N LYS A 28 12.49 37.16 -7.44
CA LYS A 28 11.78 36.43 -8.52
C LYS A 28 12.22 34.97 -8.66
N TYR A 29 11.88 34.16 -7.66
CA TYR A 29 12.30 32.76 -7.60
C TYR A 29 11.57 31.88 -8.62
N ILE A 30 10.33 32.25 -8.99
CA ILE A 30 9.53 31.59 -10.00
C ILE A 30 9.11 32.59 -11.08
N GLN A 31 9.07 32.13 -12.33
CA GLN A 31 8.71 32.99 -13.46
C GLN A 31 7.20 33.11 -13.62
N LYS A 32 6.50 31.99 -13.47
CA LYS A 32 5.05 31.86 -13.60
C LYS A 32 4.59 30.60 -12.87
N PHE A 33 3.33 30.58 -12.46
CA PHE A 33 2.64 29.36 -12.06
C PHE A 33 1.29 29.25 -12.77
N GLU A 34 0.84 28.01 -12.98
CA GLU A 34 -0.45 27.69 -13.57
C GLU A 34 -1.12 26.58 -12.78
N MET A 35 -2.45 26.63 -12.70
CA MET A 35 -3.26 25.56 -12.12
C MET A 35 -3.92 24.79 -13.25
N ASP A 36 -3.45 23.58 -13.52
CA ASP A 36 -4.08 22.72 -14.51
C ASP A 36 -5.25 21.98 -13.86
N LYS A 37 -6.46 22.36 -14.27
CA LYS A 37 -7.73 21.71 -13.88
C LYS A 37 -8.28 20.82 -15.00
N GLN A 38 -7.65 20.79 -16.18
CA GLN A 38 -8.17 20.11 -17.37
C GLN A 38 -7.70 18.66 -17.46
N LEU A 39 -6.51 18.32 -16.94
CA LEU A 39 -5.93 16.98 -17.06
C LEU A 39 -6.10 16.07 -15.83
N SER A 40 -6.67 16.56 -14.71
CA SER A 40 -6.88 15.77 -13.49
C SER A 40 -7.98 16.35 -12.60
N GLU A 41 -8.87 15.50 -12.08
CA GLU A 41 -9.87 15.88 -11.06
C GLU A 41 -9.24 16.42 -9.76
N ARG A 42 -7.94 16.17 -9.53
CA ARG A 42 -7.20 16.59 -8.34
C ARG A 42 -6.59 17.99 -8.47
N GLY A 43 -6.45 18.48 -9.71
CA GLY A 43 -5.67 19.66 -10.04
C GLY A 43 -4.16 19.45 -9.87
N SER A 44 -3.36 20.01 -10.79
CA SER A 44 -1.91 20.13 -10.61
C SER A 44 -1.49 21.59 -10.61
N LEU A 45 -0.45 21.89 -9.83
CA LEU A 45 0.25 23.16 -9.82
C LEU A 45 1.50 23.01 -10.68
N ILE A 46 1.57 23.78 -11.76
CA ILE A 46 2.73 23.85 -12.65
C ILE A 46 3.49 25.13 -12.32
N ILE A 47 4.79 25.00 -12.00
CA ILE A 47 5.67 26.13 -11.73
C ILE A 47 6.78 26.17 -12.78
N TYR A 48 6.96 27.34 -13.38
CA TYR A 48 8.01 27.61 -14.35
C TYR A 48 9.19 28.31 -13.66
N VAL A 49 10.37 27.70 -13.77
CA VAL A 49 11.62 28.21 -13.21
C VAL A 49 12.63 28.44 -14.33
N ASP A 50 13.19 29.65 -14.43
CA ASP A 50 14.12 30.00 -15.51
C ASP A 50 15.41 29.15 -15.47
N LYS A 51 15.99 29.03 -14.27
CA LYS A 51 17.24 28.32 -14.01
C LYS A 51 17.21 27.63 -12.64
N VAL A 52 17.82 26.47 -12.55
CA VAL A 52 18.07 25.75 -11.29
C VAL A 52 19.58 25.63 -11.11
N SER A 53 20.07 25.87 -9.91
CA SER A 53 21.48 25.75 -9.59
C SER A 53 21.94 24.29 -9.60
N HIS A 54 23.11 24.03 -10.19
CA HIS A 54 23.76 22.72 -10.17
C HIS A 54 24.73 22.54 -9.00
N THR A 55 24.96 23.60 -8.21
CA THR A 55 25.92 23.61 -7.09
C THR A 55 25.26 23.73 -5.73
N VAL A 56 24.08 24.36 -5.65
CA VAL A 56 23.37 24.63 -4.40
C VAL A 56 21.92 24.18 -4.55
N PRO A 57 21.30 23.56 -3.53
CA PRO A 57 19.89 23.19 -3.60
C PRO A 57 18.98 24.42 -3.58
N ASP A 58 18.17 24.57 -4.63
CA ASP A 58 17.08 25.55 -4.65
C ASP A 58 15.87 25.04 -3.87
N ARG A 59 15.24 25.90 -3.06
CA ARG A 59 14.11 25.54 -2.20
C ARG A 59 12.94 26.49 -2.43
N ILE A 60 11.79 25.91 -2.79
CA ILE A 60 10.52 26.63 -2.93
C ILE A 60 9.60 26.12 -1.82
N VAL A 61 8.98 27.04 -1.09
CA VAL A 61 8.08 26.73 0.03
C VAL A 61 6.82 27.55 -0.11
N PHE A 62 5.67 26.89 -0.03
CA PHE A 62 4.35 27.50 -0.05
C PHE A 62 3.39 26.67 0.80
N ARG A 63 2.30 27.27 1.26
CA ARG A 63 1.28 26.58 2.05
C ARG A 63 0.23 25.92 1.18
N VAL A 64 -0.31 24.82 1.70
CA VAL A 64 -1.48 24.12 1.15
C VAL A 64 -2.53 23.99 2.25
N HIS A 65 -3.78 24.25 1.89
CA HIS A 65 -4.94 24.27 2.78
C HIS A 65 -5.86 23.10 2.50
N LYS A 66 -6.28 22.39 3.55
CA LYS A 66 -7.27 21.31 3.44
C LYS A 66 -8.68 21.91 3.43
N ILE A 67 -9.42 21.71 2.34
CA ILE A 67 -10.79 22.20 2.18
C ILE A 67 -11.85 21.10 2.33
N THR A 68 -11.48 19.84 2.08
CA THR A 68 -12.39 18.70 2.17
C THR A 68 -11.77 17.58 3.02
N ASN A 69 -12.57 17.00 3.91
CA ASN A 69 -12.17 15.82 4.65
C ASN A 69 -12.35 14.56 3.78
N VAL A 70 -11.25 13.92 3.41
CA VAL A 70 -11.22 12.67 2.66
C VAL A 70 -10.82 11.54 3.59
N ALA A 71 -11.47 10.38 3.45
CA ALA A 71 -11.24 9.21 4.30
C ALA A 71 -9.88 8.55 4.04
N LEU A 72 -9.46 8.45 2.78
CA LEU A 72 -8.18 7.89 2.39
C LEU A 72 -7.42 8.90 1.53
N LEU A 73 -6.29 9.37 2.05
CA LEU A 73 -5.42 10.32 1.35
C LEU A 73 -4.45 9.53 0.47
N GLN A 74 -4.53 9.72 -0.84
CA GLN A 74 -3.55 9.15 -1.76
C GLN A 74 -2.33 10.07 -1.84
N PRO A 75 -1.11 9.52 -1.94
CA PRO A 75 0.07 10.33 -2.19
C PRO A 75 -0.03 11.10 -3.50
N ALA A 76 0.62 12.25 -3.55
CA ALA A 76 0.71 13.06 -4.75
C ALA A 76 2.16 13.13 -5.26
N ALA A 77 2.31 13.26 -6.57
CA ALA A 77 3.60 13.31 -7.23
C ALA A 77 4.12 14.74 -7.37
N VAL A 78 5.44 14.89 -7.33
CA VAL A 78 6.19 16.09 -7.69
C VAL A 78 7.20 15.68 -8.74
N GLY A 79 6.96 16.09 -9.97
CA GLY A 79 7.85 15.90 -11.10
C GLY A 79 8.69 17.15 -11.37
N VAL A 80 9.94 16.95 -11.74
CA VAL A 80 10.82 18.00 -12.27
C VAL A 80 11.38 17.54 -13.60
N TYR A 81 11.25 18.38 -14.62
CA TYR A 81 11.77 18.08 -15.96
C TYR A 81 12.20 19.36 -16.67
N GLU A 82 13.08 19.21 -17.65
CA GLU A 82 13.49 20.31 -18.51
C GLU A 82 12.56 20.45 -19.71
N TYR A 83 12.15 21.68 -20.02
CA TYR A 83 11.18 21.95 -21.09
C TYR A 83 11.62 21.42 -22.47
N TYR A 84 12.91 21.47 -22.77
CA TYR A 84 13.47 21.00 -24.04
C TYR A 84 13.93 19.53 -24.01
N SER A 85 13.83 18.86 -22.87
CA SER A 85 14.28 17.47 -22.70
C SER A 85 13.36 16.73 -21.71
N PRO A 86 12.07 16.55 -22.04
CA PRO A 86 11.10 15.95 -21.12
C PRO A 86 11.36 14.47 -20.81
N GLY A 87 12.24 13.80 -21.57
CA GLY A 87 12.66 12.43 -21.29
C GLY A 87 13.45 12.30 -19.97
N GLU A 88 14.21 13.33 -19.62
CA GLU A 88 14.93 13.45 -18.35
C GLU A 88 14.01 14.08 -17.30
N HIS A 89 13.24 13.25 -16.61
CA HIS A 89 12.31 13.69 -15.57
C HIS A 89 12.54 12.93 -14.26
N CYS A 90 12.53 13.65 -13.15
CA CYS A 90 12.64 13.07 -11.81
C CYS A 90 11.32 13.26 -11.08
N VAL A 91 10.75 12.18 -10.56
CA VAL A 91 9.49 12.21 -9.82
C VAL A 91 9.72 11.72 -8.41
N LYS A 92 9.19 12.45 -7.43
CA LYS A 92 9.05 12.01 -6.04
C LYS A 92 7.60 12.11 -5.60
N PHE A 93 7.25 11.38 -4.55
CA PHE A 93 5.90 11.44 -3.98
C PHE A 93 5.94 12.07 -2.60
N TYR A 94 4.85 12.72 -2.22
CA TYR A 94 4.67 13.26 -0.89
C TYR A 94 3.30 12.89 -0.33
N HIS A 95 3.26 12.76 1.00
CA HIS A 95 2.06 12.45 1.77
C HIS A 95 2.20 13.08 3.17
N THR A 96 1.11 13.50 3.79
CA THR A 96 1.15 14.20 5.08
C THR A 96 1.65 13.32 6.24
N VAL A 97 1.44 12.01 6.15
CA VAL A 97 1.81 11.01 7.18
C VAL A 97 2.97 10.11 6.75
N LYS A 98 3.12 9.82 5.45
CA LYS A 98 4.12 8.85 4.96
C LYS A 98 5.36 9.61 4.50
N LYS A 99 6.53 9.31 5.08
CA LYS A 99 7.78 10.04 4.81
C LYS A 99 8.23 10.01 3.34
N ASP A 100 8.01 8.90 2.63
CA ASP A 100 8.46 8.77 1.23
C ASP A 100 7.35 8.97 0.19
N GLY A 101 6.10 9.16 0.62
CA GLY A 101 4.94 9.26 -0.29
C GLY A 101 4.74 8.07 -1.23
N ALA A 102 5.54 7.01 -1.16
CA ALA A 102 5.40 5.85 -2.00
C ALA A 102 4.06 5.14 -1.70
N LEU A 103 3.35 4.75 -2.77
CA LEU A 103 2.32 3.71 -2.66
C LEU A 103 2.99 2.45 -2.10
N ASN A 104 2.30 1.71 -1.25
CA ASN A 104 2.80 0.43 -0.75
C ASN A 104 2.95 -0.50 -1.96
N ARG A 105 4.17 -0.65 -2.46
CA ARG A 105 4.42 -1.40 -3.69
C ARG A 105 4.48 -2.89 -3.33
N LEU A 106 3.49 -3.64 -3.81
CA LEU A 106 3.40 -5.10 -3.67
C LEU A 106 3.74 -5.81 -5.00
N CYS A 107 4.56 -5.18 -5.85
CA CYS A 107 5.03 -5.74 -7.12
C CYS A 107 6.55 -5.59 -7.22
N SER A 108 7.25 -6.69 -7.52
CA SER A 108 8.66 -6.64 -7.92
C SER A 108 8.70 -6.25 -9.39
N ASP A 109 9.37 -5.14 -9.69
CA ASP A 109 9.39 -4.49 -11.00
C ASP A 109 10.13 -5.25 -12.10
N GLN A 110 10.59 -6.46 -11.80
CA GLN A 110 11.50 -7.18 -12.68
C GLN A 110 10.82 -8.24 -13.53
N GLN A 111 9.54 -8.52 -13.33
CA GLN A 111 8.82 -9.56 -14.08
C GLN A 111 7.34 -9.22 -14.15
N ASP A 112 6.80 -9.06 -15.37
CA ASP A 112 5.37 -9.13 -15.71
C ASP A 112 4.78 -10.52 -15.36
N LEU A 113 4.98 -11.01 -14.15
CA LEU A 113 4.34 -12.20 -13.62
C LEU A 113 3.22 -11.74 -12.69
N CYS A 114 1.98 -11.96 -13.13
CA CYS A 114 0.87 -12.14 -12.21
C CYS A 114 1.18 -13.37 -11.35
N GLN A 115 1.82 -13.16 -10.21
CA GLN A 115 2.08 -14.23 -9.27
C GLN A 115 0.80 -14.58 -8.54
N CYS A 116 0.53 -15.86 -8.51
CA CYS A 116 -0.64 -16.47 -7.91
C CYS A 116 -0.64 -16.21 -6.40
N ALA A 117 -1.73 -15.66 -5.86
CA ALA A 117 -1.92 -15.53 -4.41
C ALA A 117 -1.82 -16.90 -3.73
N GLU A 118 -1.14 -16.93 -2.58
CA GLU A 118 -1.01 -18.08 -1.69
C GLU A 118 -2.30 -18.21 -0.88
N VAL A 119 -2.71 -19.45 -0.60
CA VAL A 119 -3.97 -19.70 0.10
C VAL A 119 -3.76 -20.74 1.20
N TYR A 120 -3.98 -20.31 2.44
CA TYR A 120 -3.79 -21.11 3.62
C TYR A 120 -5.03 -21.10 4.51
N LYS A 121 -5.29 -22.24 5.14
CA LYS A 121 -6.10 -22.31 6.35
C LYS A 121 -5.17 -22.25 7.54
N VAL A 122 -5.30 -21.21 8.34
CA VAL A 122 -4.43 -20.95 9.48
C VAL A 122 -5.22 -20.96 10.78
N LYS A 123 -4.58 -21.38 11.86
CA LYS A 123 -5.12 -21.31 13.22
C LYS A 123 -4.31 -20.32 14.04
N VAL A 124 -4.99 -19.38 14.67
CA VAL A 124 -4.35 -18.37 15.51
C VAL A 124 -3.93 -19.02 16.82
N LEU A 125 -2.64 -18.97 17.15
CA LEU A 125 -2.10 -19.47 18.41
C LEU A 125 -1.96 -18.36 19.44
N LYS A 126 -1.42 -17.20 19.03
CA LYS A 126 -1.11 -16.10 19.94
C LYS A 126 -1.20 -14.73 19.25
N LEU A 127 -1.68 -13.75 20.00
CA LEU A 127 -1.77 -12.35 19.58
C LEU A 127 -0.73 -11.49 20.33
N ASP A 128 0.27 -10.97 19.62
CA ASP A 128 1.28 -10.05 20.16
C ASP A 128 1.01 -8.62 19.66
N LEU A 129 0.22 -7.88 20.44
CA LEU A 129 -0.26 -6.55 20.08
C LEU A 129 0.73 -5.44 20.48
N ASN A 130 1.23 -4.64 19.53
CA ASN A 130 2.10 -3.48 19.82
C ASN A 130 1.51 -2.16 19.31
N PRO A 131 1.98 -0.99 19.77
CA PRO A 131 1.38 0.31 19.41
C PRO A 131 1.29 0.61 17.90
N ASN A 132 2.23 0.09 17.10
CA ASN A 132 2.29 0.36 15.66
C ASN A 132 2.03 -0.89 14.81
N THR A 133 2.51 -2.05 15.26
CA THR A 133 2.55 -3.30 14.48
C THR A 133 2.22 -4.48 15.36
N ASP A 134 1.19 -5.23 15.00
CA ASP A 134 0.81 -6.46 15.66
C ASP A 134 1.46 -7.66 14.99
N PHE A 135 1.86 -8.62 15.80
CA PHE A 135 2.35 -9.92 15.35
C PHE A 135 1.36 -10.98 15.79
N TYR A 136 1.09 -11.92 14.90
CA TYR A 136 0.12 -12.98 15.06
C TYR A 136 0.86 -14.29 14.82
N GLU A 137 1.07 -15.08 15.85
CA GLU A 137 1.61 -16.43 15.67
C GLU A 137 0.48 -17.34 15.20
N MET A 138 0.62 -17.88 14.01
CA MET A 138 -0.40 -18.73 13.40
C MET A 138 0.21 -20.04 12.92
N LYS A 139 -0.53 -21.13 13.10
CA LYS A 139 -0.19 -22.44 12.56
C LYS A 139 -0.91 -22.66 11.24
N ILE A 140 -0.18 -23.02 10.20
CA ILE A 140 -0.77 -23.35 8.89
C ILE A 140 -1.27 -24.80 8.94
N GLU A 141 -2.58 -24.99 9.08
CA GLU A 141 -3.22 -26.31 9.16
C GLU A 141 -3.32 -26.95 7.77
N GLU A 142 -3.78 -26.18 6.78
CA GLU A 142 -3.93 -26.66 5.41
C GLU A 142 -3.35 -25.67 4.41
N VAL A 143 -2.68 -26.23 3.40
CA VAL A 143 -2.15 -25.49 2.25
C VAL A 143 -3.06 -25.79 1.08
N LEU A 144 -3.93 -24.84 0.76
CA LEU A 144 -4.85 -24.95 -0.38
C LEU A 144 -4.16 -24.53 -1.68
N LYS A 145 -3.21 -23.59 -1.58
CA LYS A 145 -2.36 -23.18 -2.68
C LYS A 145 -0.98 -22.84 -2.20
N GLU A 146 0.01 -23.53 -2.77
CA GLU A 146 1.41 -23.32 -2.46
C GLU A 146 1.85 -21.93 -2.91
N GLY A 147 2.77 -21.38 -2.12
CA GLY A 147 3.31 -20.06 -2.28
C GLY A 147 4.81 -20.11 -2.52
N SER A 148 5.48 -19.02 -2.13
CA SER A 148 6.94 -18.89 -2.21
C SER A 148 7.64 -19.58 -1.04
N ASP A 149 6.96 -19.80 0.09
CA ASP A 149 7.44 -20.60 1.23
C ASP A 149 7.16 -22.10 1.00
N PRO A 150 8.19 -22.95 0.76
CA PRO A 150 7.99 -24.38 0.59
C PRO A 150 7.76 -25.09 1.93
N ASP A 151 6.95 -26.16 1.91
CA ASP A 151 6.77 -27.06 3.06
C ASP A 151 6.26 -26.35 4.34
N VAL A 152 5.27 -25.47 4.21
CA VAL A 152 4.71 -24.71 5.35
C VAL A 152 3.64 -25.44 6.17
N ARG A 153 3.20 -26.61 5.71
CA ARG A 153 2.12 -27.36 6.35
C ARG A 153 2.52 -27.76 7.77
N GLU A 154 1.61 -27.56 8.72
CA GLU A 154 1.78 -27.79 10.16
C GLU A 154 2.85 -26.92 10.85
N LYS A 155 3.49 -25.98 10.13
CA LYS A 155 4.48 -25.06 10.71
C LYS A 155 3.81 -23.82 11.29
N VAL A 156 4.47 -23.24 12.28
CA VAL A 156 4.10 -21.95 12.85
C VAL A 156 4.82 -20.85 12.08
N ARG A 157 4.10 -19.77 11.79
CA ARG A 157 4.59 -18.59 11.10
C ARG A 157 4.07 -17.33 11.80
N SER A 158 4.88 -16.28 11.73
CA SER A 158 4.50 -14.96 12.23
C SER A 158 3.87 -14.14 11.12
N PHE A 159 2.62 -13.76 11.31
CA PHE A 159 1.90 -12.81 10.46
C PHE A 159 1.95 -11.43 11.11
N MET A 160 2.23 -10.40 10.32
CA MET A 160 2.41 -9.03 10.78
C MET A 160 1.31 -8.17 10.18
N GLY A 161 0.62 -7.38 11.01
CA GLY A 161 -0.41 -6.45 10.59
C GLY A 161 -0.23 -5.07 11.25
N HIS A 162 -0.73 -4.02 10.60
CA HIS A 162 -0.71 -2.69 11.19
C HIS A 162 -1.76 -2.57 12.30
N ALA A 163 -1.43 -1.92 13.43
CA ALA A 163 -2.32 -1.84 14.60
C ALA A 163 -3.69 -1.19 14.31
N ASN A 164 -3.75 -0.29 13.33
CA ASN A 164 -5.02 0.32 12.86
C ASN A 164 -6.00 -0.68 12.22
N CYS A 165 -5.55 -1.86 11.82
CA CYS A 165 -6.37 -2.86 11.13
C CYS A 165 -6.91 -3.94 12.07
N ARG A 166 -6.67 -3.86 13.39
CA ARG A 166 -7.11 -4.86 14.39
C ARG A 166 -8.59 -5.21 14.29
N GLU A 167 -9.45 -4.20 14.25
CA GLU A 167 -10.89 -4.39 14.16
C GLU A 167 -11.31 -5.02 12.82
N SER A 168 -10.61 -4.69 11.74
CA SER A 168 -10.87 -5.26 10.42
C SER A 168 -10.43 -6.72 10.32
N PHE A 169 -9.32 -7.09 10.96
CA PHE A 169 -8.83 -8.46 10.98
C PHE A 169 -9.66 -9.36 11.90
N GLY A 170 -10.04 -8.87 13.09
CA GLY A 170 -10.91 -9.60 14.00
C GLY A 170 -10.39 -10.98 14.41
N PHE A 171 -9.06 -11.13 14.53
CA PHE A 171 -8.45 -12.39 14.96
C PHE A 171 -8.75 -12.70 16.42
N GLU A 172 -9.13 -13.94 16.68
CA GLU A 172 -9.33 -14.49 18.01
C GLU A 172 -8.46 -15.73 18.20
N GLU A 173 -7.87 -15.87 19.38
CA GLU A 173 -7.02 -17.03 19.69
C GLU A 173 -7.81 -18.35 19.63
N GLY A 174 -7.19 -19.36 19.02
CA GLY A 174 -7.77 -20.69 18.86
C GLY A 174 -8.74 -20.83 17.69
N LYS A 175 -9.13 -19.74 17.02
CA LYS A 175 -9.97 -19.77 15.81
C LYS A 175 -9.14 -19.97 14.54
N SER A 176 -9.78 -20.56 13.53
CA SER A 176 -9.18 -20.78 12.21
C SER A 176 -9.72 -19.78 11.18
N TYR A 177 -8.86 -19.37 10.25
CA TYR A 177 -9.15 -18.37 9.23
C TYR A 177 -8.59 -18.83 7.88
N LEU A 178 -9.30 -18.48 6.81
CA LEU A 178 -8.79 -18.50 5.45
C LEU A 178 -7.99 -17.23 5.22
N ILE A 179 -6.71 -17.37 4.87
CA ILE A 179 -5.88 -16.26 4.42
C ILE A 179 -5.53 -16.49 2.96
N MET A 180 -5.90 -15.53 2.11
CA MET A 180 -5.48 -15.47 0.71
C MET A 180 -4.67 -14.19 0.51
N GLY A 181 -3.44 -14.31 0.05
CA GLY A 181 -2.61 -13.12 -0.11
C GLY A 181 -1.22 -13.46 -0.64
N ARG A 182 -0.28 -12.56 -0.40
CA ARG A 182 1.11 -12.71 -0.81
C ARG A 182 2.01 -12.59 0.41
N SER A 183 2.91 -13.56 0.63
CA SER A 183 4.05 -13.33 1.51
C SER A 183 4.97 -12.27 0.90
N ALA A 184 5.31 -11.23 1.66
CA ALA A 184 6.33 -10.29 1.23
C ALA A 184 7.70 -10.88 1.58
N ASP A 185 8.59 -10.95 0.59
CA ASP A 185 10.00 -11.29 0.83
C ASP A 185 10.65 -10.14 1.62
N LEU A 186 10.61 -10.21 2.95
CA LEU A 186 11.37 -9.29 3.78
C LEU A 186 12.87 -9.62 3.68
N PRO A 187 13.77 -8.61 3.74
CA PRO A 187 15.20 -8.83 3.65
C PRO A 187 15.67 -9.84 4.71
N ARG A 188 16.49 -10.80 4.28
CA ARG A 188 17.05 -11.84 5.14
C ARG A 188 17.90 -11.21 6.25
N ILE A 189 17.39 -11.19 7.48
CA ILE A 189 18.18 -10.83 8.65
C ILE A 189 18.64 -12.15 9.28
N ASP A 190 19.89 -12.50 8.99
CA ASP A 190 20.63 -13.72 9.40
C ASP A 190 20.29 -15.07 8.74
N ASP A 191 21.24 -15.99 8.75
CA ASP A 191 21.23 -17.31 8.09
C ASP A 191 20.17 -18.33 8.61
N ASN A 192 19.16 -17.89 9.36
CA ASN A 192 18.14 -18.73 10.02
C ASN A 192 16.69 -18.18 9.89
N VAL A 193 16.33 -17.57 8.76
CA VAL A 193 15.09 -16.77 8.63
C VAL A 193 13.80 -17.60 8.52
N GLU A 194 12.86 -17.35 9.44
CA GLU A 194 11.43 -17.60 9.25
C GLU A 194 10.81 -16.51 8.36
N LEU A 195 10.15 -16.90 7.27
CA LEU A 195 9.39 -15.98 6.42
C LEU A 195 8.31 -15.26 7.23
N GLN A 196 8.24 -13.93 7.08
CA GLN A 196 7.23 -13.09 7.72
C GLN A 196 6.14 -12.71 6.72
N TYR A 197 4.89 -12.95 7.11
CA TYR A 197 3.72 -12.70 6.27
C TYR A 197 3.12 -11.35 6.60
N ILE A 198 3.07 -10.42 5.64
CA ILE A 198 2.49 -9.08 5.86
C ILE A 198 1.01 -9.09 5.47
N LEU A 199 0.13 -8.79 6.42
CA LEU A 199 -1.30 -8.61 6.21
C LEU A 199 -1.55 -7.18 5.73
N GLY A 200 -1.97 -7.04 4.47
CA GLY A 200 -2.20 -5.74 3.83
C GLY A 200 -3.53 -5.67 3.09
N GLU A 201 -3.69 -4.61 2.28
CA GLU A 201 -4.89 -4.37 1.46
C GLU A 201 -5.21 -5.51 0.48
N GLN A 202 -4.18 -6.21 0.00
CA GLN A 202 -4.31 -7.33 -0.94
C GLN A 202 -4.47 -8.69 -0.25
N THR A 203 -4.53 -8.71 1.08
CA THR A 203 -4.74 -9.94 1.85
C THR A 203 -6.20 -10.09 2.20
N TRP A 204 -6.84 -11.11 1.65
CA TRP A 204 -8.19 -11.51 2.05
C TRP A 204 -8.11 -12.38 3.30
N ILE A 205 -8.91 -12.04 4.31
CA ILE A 205 -9.01 -12.78 5.57
C ILE A 205 -10.48 -13.08 5.79
N GLU A 206 -10.80 -14.36 5.99
CA GLU A 206 -12.17 -14.78 6.27
C GLU A 206 -12.16 -15.77 7.43
N TYR A 207 -13.08 -15.61 8.38
CA TYR A 207 -13.23 -16.60 9.45
C TYR A 207 -13.68 -17.94 8.87
N TRP A 208 -12.97 -19.03 9.23
CA TRP A 208 -13.27 -20.39 8.82
C TRP A 208 -14.08 -21.09 9.92
N PRO A 209 -15.40 -21.26 9.77
CA PRO A 209 -16.22 -21.86 10.82
C PRO A 209 -15.89 -23.33 11.02
N THR A 210 -16.03 -23.81 12.26
CA THR A 210 -15.94 -25.25 12.56
C THR A 210 -17.09 -26.02 11.91
N ARG A 211 -16.95 -27.36 11.85
CA ARG A 211 -17.99 -28.22 11.28
C ARG A 211 -19.30 -28.13 12.07
N GLU A 212 -19.21 -27.92 13.37
CA GLU A 212 -20.32 -27.74 14.29
C GLU A 212 -21.00 -26.38 14.05
N GLU A 213 -20.22 -25.30 13.95
CA GLU A 213 -20.75 -23.95 13.67
C GLU A 213 -21.39 -23.87 12.28
N GLY A 214 -20.84 -24.57 11.29
CA GLY A 214 -21.39 -24.66 9.93
C GLY A 214 -22.80 -25.28 9.85
N GLN A 215 -23.30 -25.90 10.92
CA GLN A 215 -24.68 -26.39 10.99
C GLN A 215 -25.68 -25.29 11.36
N THR A 216 -25.21 -24.16 11.91
CA THR A 216 -26.05 -23.02 12.27
C THR A 216 -26.43 -22.21 11.02
N SER A 217 -27.61 -21.59 11.03
CA SER A 217 -28.06 -20.75 9.90
C SER A 217 -27.15 -19.57 9.60
N VAL A 218 -26.37 -19.11 10.59
CA VAL A 218 -25.47 -17.96 10.47
C VAL A 218 -24.20 -18.31 9.68
N TYR A 219 -23.62 -19.48 9.92
CA TYR A 219 -22.33 -19.87 9.32
C TYR A 219 -22.44 -20.88 8.17
N LYS A 220 -23.64 -21.43 7.93
CA LYS A 220 -23.88 -22.45 6.91
C LYS A 220 -23.38 -22.04 5.52
N ASP A 221 -23.78 -20.88 5.03
CA ASP A 221 -23.43 -20.43 3.68
C ASP A 221 -21.92 -20.17 3.56
N LYS A 222 -21.31 -19.58 4.60
CA LYS A 222 -19.87 -19.32 4.67
C LYS A 222 -19.07 -20.62 4.67
N TYR A 223 -19.47 -21.59 5.49
CA TYR A 223 -18.82 -22.90 5.57
C TYR A 223 -18.88 -23.65 4.23
N ILE A 224 -20.04 -23.65 3.57
CA ILE A 224 -20.22 -24.27 2.24
C ILE A 224 -19.36 -23.57 1.20
N GLY A 225 -19.38 -22.23 1.16
CA GLY A 225 -18.61 -21.44 0.19
C GLY A 225 -17.10 -21.65 0.31
N ILE A 226 -16.57 -21.57 1.53
CA ILE A 226 -15.14 -21.79 1.79
C ILE A 226 -14.74 -23.24 1.49
N SER A 227 -15.56 -24.22 1.90
CA SER A 227 -15.27 -25.64 1.62
C SER A 227 -15.27 -25.93 0.11
N GLY A 228 -16.21 -25.35 -0.64
CA GLY A 228 -16.25 -25.48 -2.10
C GLY A 228 -15.06 -24.81 -2.79
N LEU A 229 -14.64 -23.63 -2.32
CA LEU A 229 -13.43 -22.96 -2.80
C LEU A 229 -12.18 -23.81 -2.53
N ALA A 230 -12.04 -24.32 -1.31
CA ALA A 230 -10.91 -25.15 -0.90
C ALA A 230 -10.80 -26.43 -1.75
N GLN A 231 -11.92 -27.09 -2.01
CA GLN A 231 -11.97 -28.25 -2.90
C GLN A 231 -11.60 -27.89 -4.33
N THR A 232 -12.15 -26.79 -4.86
CA THR A 232 -11.84 -26.32 -6.24
C THR A 232 -10.35 -26.00 -6.41
N LEU A 233 -9.74 -25.30 -5.45
CA LEU A 233 -8.32 -24.95 -5.48
C LEU A 233 -7.43 -26.19 -5.38
N THR A 234 -7.83 -27.17 -4.56
CA THR A 234 -7.08 -28.43 -4.42
C THR A 234 -7.17 -29.29 -5.67
N ASP A 235 -8.34 -29.35 -6.31
CA ASP A 235 -8.62 -30.25 -7.43
C ASP A 235 -8.15 -29.70 -8.79
N PHE A 236 -8.26 -28.37 -9.02
CA PHE A 236 -8.05 -27.76 -10.34
C PHE A 236 -6.89 -26.76 -10.40
N GLY A 237 -6.29 -26.38 -9.27
CA GLY A 237 -5.26 -25.33 -9.25
C GLY A 237 -5.80 -23.99 -9.77
N CYS A 238 -4.92 -23.11 -10.28
CA CYS A 238 -5.34 -21.84 -10.90
C CYS A 238 -5.46 -21.97 -12.40
N THR A 239 -6.68 -21.76 -12.92
CA THR A 239 -6.90 -21.52 -14.34
C THR A 239 -6.35 -20.15 -14.72
N THR A 240 -5.32 -20.14 -15.58
CA THR A 240 -4.79 -18.94 -16.22
C THR A 240 -5.78 -18.32 -17.18
#